data_AF-A0A454JNW9-F1
#
_entry.id   AF-A0A454JNW9-F1
#
_cell.length_a   1.000
_cell.length_b   1.000
_cell.length_c   1.000
_cell.angle_alpha   90.00
_cell.angle_beta   90.00
_cell.angle_gamma   90.00
#
_symmetry.space_group_name_H-M   'P 1'
#
loop_
_entity.id
_entity.type
_entity.pdbx_description
1 polymer ?
#
loop_
_entity_poly.entity_id
_entity_poly.type
_entity_poly.pdbx_seq_one_letter_code
_entity_poly.pdbx_strand_id
1 'polypeptide(L)'
;MQRFYRYIHADPDVRKSRIPRNIALEEDDNLAKKQWVDEVRTAVYFSKQIRLANGQSLFELITHCGKGWDSPATQATLDLPANATPGFSIQYLISFKKYGQPIGLQMRALFKRRGEQLIANNAFAESLLRNPDFMRVNGLRCWND
;
A
#
# COMPACT_ATOMS: atom_id res chain seq x y z
N MET A 1 8.30 -18.26 -7.18
CA MET A 1 7.28 -17.38 -6.55
C MET A 1 6.61 -17.95 -5.31
N GLN A 2 6.13 -19.20 -5.27
CA GLN A 2 5.37 -19.69 -4.10
C GLN A 2 6.09 -19.57 -2.73
N ARG A 3 7.41 -19.78 -2.68
CA ARG A 3 8.18 -19.62 -1.43
C ARG A 3 8.17 -18.18 -0.91
N PHE A 4 8.18 -17.19 -1.80
CA PHE A 4 8.13 -15.77 -1.47
C PHE A 4 6.78 -15.39 -0.85
N TYR A 5 5.66 -15.78 -1.46
CA TYR A 5 4.34 -15.50 -0.89
C TYR A 5 4.11 -16.23 0.44
N ARG A 6 4.58 -17.48 0.58
CA ARG A 6 4.54 -18.18 1.88
C ARG A 6 5.29 -17.43 2.98
N TYR A 7 6.48 -16.90 2.66
CA TYR A 7 7.26 -16.10 3.59
C TYR A 7 6.50 -14.83 4.01
N ILE A 8 5.93 -14.10 3.04
CA ILE A 8 5.11 -12.90 3.30
C ILE A 8 3.90 -13.23 4.19
N HIS A 9 3.22 -14.35 3.92
CA HIS A 9 2.03 -14.75 4.67
C HIS A 9 2.34 -15.16 6.12
N ALA A 10 3.59 -15.54 6.39
CA ALA A 10 4.07 -15.85 7.74
C ALA A 10 4.48 -14.61 8.55
N ASP A 11 4.66 -13.45 7.90
CA ASP A 11 4.96 -12.21 8.60
C ASP A 11 3.83 -11.85 9.59
N PRO A 12 4.12 -11.63 10.88
CA PRO A 12 3.10 -11.42 11.89
C PRO A 12 2.17 -10.23 11.63
N ASP A 13 2.72 -9.14 11.10
CA ASP A 13 1.96 -7.91 10.87
C ASP A 13 1.07 -8.05 9.62
N VAL A 14 1.59 -8.70 8.58
CA VAL A 14 0.81 -9.05 7.39
C VAL A 14 -0.34 -9.98 7.75
N ARG A 15 -0.09 -10.99 8.57
CA ARG A 15 -1.12 -11.95 9.01
C ARG A 15 -2.20 -11.30 9.85
N LYS A 16 -1.85 -10.34 10.71
CA LYS A 16 -2.79 -9.60 11.56
C LYS A 16 -3.53 -8.49 10.82
N SER A 17 -3.02 -8.03 9.68
CA SER A 17 -3.64 -6.99 8.88
C SER A 17 -4.95 -7.49 8.28
N ARG A 18 -6.06 -6.83 8.65
CA ARG A 18 -7.38 -7.08 8.07
C ARG A 18 -7.45 -6.45 6.69
N ILE A 19 -7.26 -7.26 5.65
CA ILE A 19 -7.44 -6.85 4.26
C ILE A 19 -8.93 -6.83 3.89
N PRO A 20 -9.37 -5.98 2.94
CA PRO A 20 -10.78 -5.83 2.60
C PRO A 20 -11.27 -7.04 1.80
N ARG A 21 -12.57 -7.16 1.57
CA ARG A 21 -13.07 -8.13 0.57
C ARG A 21 -13.01 -7.49 -0.81
N ASN A 22 -12.65 -8.27 -1.83
CA ASN A 22 -12.76 -7.86 -3.21
C ASN A 22 -14.04 -8.47 -3.82
N ILE A 23 -15.12 -7.68 -3.85
CA ILE A 23 -16.45 -8.13 -4.32
C ILE A 23 -16.40 -8.55 -5.81
N ALA A 24 -15.51 -7.93 -6.60
CA ALA A 24 -15.36 -8.26 -8.01
C ALA A 24 -14.83 -9.69 -8.26
N LEU A 25 -14.26 -10.34 -7.23
CA LEU A 25 -13.71 -11.70 -7.30
C LEU A 25 -14.51 -12.69 -6.45
N GLU A 26 -15.76 -12.37 -6.11
CA GLU A 26 -16.58 -13.21 -5.24
C GLU A 26 -16.99 -14.53 -5.92
N GLU A 27 -17.25 -14.48 -7.23
CA GLU A 27 -17.68 -15.62 -8.05
C GLU A 27 -16.52 -16.37 -8.73
N ASP A 28 -15.27 -15.93 -8.57
CA ASP A 28 -14.10 -16.55 -9.20
C ASP A 28 -13.68 -17.88 -8.53
N ASP A 29 -13.31 -18.86 -9.36
CA ASP A 29 -12.90 -20.24 -9.01
C ASP A 29 -11.52 -20.34 -8.30
N ASN A 30 -11.31 -19.53 -7.28
CA ASN A 30 -10.17 -19.49 -6.35
C ASN A 30 -8.81 -18.98 -6.88
N LEU A 31 -8.46 -19.15 -8.15
CA LEU A 31 -7.11 -18.77 -8.63
C LEU A 31 -6.90 -17.25 -8.61
N ALA A 32 -7.80 -16.48 -9.23
CA ALA A 32 -7.73 -15.02 -9.27
C ALA A 32 -7.80 -14.42 -7.86
N LYS A 33 -8.67 -14.97 -7.02
CA LYS A 33 -8.81 -14.60 -5.60
C LYS A 33 -7.51 -14.84 -4.83
N LYS A 34 -6.87 -15.99 -5.01
CA LYS A 34 -5.59 -16.31 -4.37
C LYS A 34 -4.48 -15.35 -4.82
N GLN A 35 -4.39 -15.09 -6.12
CA GLN A 35 -3.42 -14.15 -6.66
C GLN A 35 -3.63 -12.74 -6.07
N TRP A 36 -4.87 -12.25 -6.04
CA TRP A 36 -5.17 -10.96 -5.43
C TRP A 36 -4.78 -10.93 -3.95
N VAL A 37 -5.07 -11.97 -3.16
CA VAL A 37 -4.63 -12.06 -1.76
C VAL A 37 -3.10 -11.98 -1.64
N ASP A 38 -2.37 -12.71 -2.49
CA ASP A 38 -0.90 -12.69 -2.52
C ASP A 38 -0.39 -11.26 -2.83
N GLU A 39 -1.01 -10.55 -3.79
CA GLU A 39 -0.66 -9.19 -4.20
C GLU A 39 -0.95 -8.15 -3.09
N VAL A 40 -2.11 -8.21 -2.44
CA VAL A 40 -2.46 -7.31 -1.33
C VAL A 40 -1.52 -7.52 -0.15
N ARG A 41 -1.28 -8.78 0.24
CA ARG A 41 -0.39 -9.10 1.36
C ARG A 41 1.06 -8.70 1.07
N THR A 42 1.47 -8.79 -0.19
CA THR A 42 2.77 -8.29 -0.64
C THR A 42 2.86 -6.77 -0.52
N ALA A 43 1.79 -6.03 -0.83
CA ALA A 43 1.75 -4.58 -0.59
C ALA A 43 1.85 -4.25 0.91
N VAL A 44 1.10 -4.95 1.77
CA VAL A 44 1.19 -4.76 3.23
C VAL A 44 2.62 -5.00 3.70
N TYR A 45 3.25 -6.09 3.25
CA TYR A 45 4.64 -6.39 3.60
C TYR A 45 5.61 -5.29 3.16
N PHE A 46 5.51 -4.82 1.91
CA PHE A 46 6.39 -3.77 1.41
C PHE A 46 6.18 -2.44 2.12
N SER A 47 4.97 -2.12 2.57
CA SER A 47 4.70 -0.86 3.28
C SER A 47 5.51 -0.72 4.57
N LYS A 48 5.88 -1.83 5.21
CA LYS A 48 6.75 -1.86 6.41
C LYS A 48 8.18 -1.40 6.09
N GLN A 49 8.61 -1.56 4.85
CA GLN A 49 9.94 -1.24 4.38
C GLN A 49 10.04 0.17 3.78
N ILE A 50 8.91 0.84 3.56
CA ILE A 50 8.88 2.19 3.02
C ILE A 50 8.94 3.17 4.20
N ARG A 51 10.08 3.86 4.33
CA ARG A 51 10.26 4.94 5.29
C ARG A 51 9.80 6.27 4.70
N LEU A 52 8.96 6.97 5.45
CA LEU A 52 8.42 8.27 5.11
C LEU A 52 9.38 9.37 5.58
N ALA A 53 9.23 10.57 5.01
CA ALA A 53 10.06 11.71 5.37
C ALA A 53 9.94 12.13 6.85
N ASN A 54 8.82 11.81 7.51
CA ASN A 54 8.61 12.06 8.94
C ASN A 54 9.17 10.94 9.85
N GLY A 55 9.90 9.96 9.30
CA GLY A 55 10.53 8.86 10.03
C GLY A 55 9.64 7.64 10.27
N GLN A 56 8.32 7.76 10.13
CA GLN A 56 7.40 6.64 10.24
C GLN A 56 7.48 5.73 9.01
N SER A 57 7.03 4.49 9.13
CA SER A 57 6.79 3.61 8.00
C SER A 57 5.44 3.90 7.35
N LEU A 58 5.30 3.58 6.06
CA LEU A 58 4.01 3.64 5.39
C LEU A 58 2.98 2.70 6.04
N PHE A 59 3.44 1.57 6.57
CA PHE A 59 2.59 0.65 7.34
C PHE A 59 1.94 1.33 8.56
N GLU A 60 2.73 2.05 9.36
CA GLU A 60 2.23 2.79 10.54
C GLU A 60 1.26 3.89 10.13
N LEU A 61 1.56 4.64 9.06
CA LEU A 61 0.66 5.66 8.54
C LEU A 61 -0.70 5.08 8.16
N ILE A 62 -0.74 3.99 7.39
CA ILE A 62 -1.99 3.38 6.93
C ILE A 62 -2.76 2.77 8.10
N THR A 63 -2.06 2.10 9.02
CA THR A 63 -2.68 1.36 10.13
C THR A 63 -3.23 2.28 11.22
N HIS A 64 -2.52 3.36 11.55
CA HIS A 64 -2.88 4.22 12.69
C HIS A 64 -3.56 5.53 12.29
N CYS A 65 -3.17 6.11 11.15
CA CYS A 65 -3.70 7.38 10.68
C CYS A 65 -4.77 7.23 9.59
N GLY A 66 -4.60 6.25 8.69
CA GLY A 66 -5.59 5.92 7.67
C GLY A 66 -6.81 5.19 8.24
N LYS A 67 -7.74 4.80 7.37
CA LYS A 67 -8.86 3.90 7.72
C LYS A 67 -8.45 2.42 7.70
N GLY A 68 -7.16 2.14 7.86
CA GLY A 68 -6.56 0.82 7.66
C GLY A 68 -6.53 0.39 6.20
N TRP A 69 -6.44 -0.93 5.98
CA TRP A 69 -6.41 -1.55 4.66
C TRP A 69 -7.84 -1.72 4.11
N ASP A 70 -8.49 -0.62 3.77
CA ASP A 70 -9.92 -0.60 3.41
C ASP A 70 -10.20 -0.73 1.90
N SER A 71 -9.20 -0.46 1.05
CA SER A 71 -9.36 -0.51 -0.41
C SER A 71 -8.83 -1.81 -1.04
N PRO A 72 -9.66 -2.53 -1.82
CA PRO A 72 -9.20 -3.73 -2.56
C PRO A 72 -8.23 -3.40 -3.70
N ALA A 73 -8.09 -2.11 -4.06
CA ALA A 73 -7.16 -1.65 -5.08
C ALA A 73 -5.74 -1.39 -4.54
N THR A 74 -5.51 -1.55 -3.22
CA THR A 74 -4.15 -1.58 -2.65
C THR A 74 -3.50 -2.91 -2.96
N GLN A 75 -2.48 -2.94 -3.82
CA GLN A 75 -1.86 -4.18 -4.30
C GLN A 75 -0.42 -3.97 -4.78
N ALA A 76 0.37 -5.03 -4.75
CA ALA A 76 1.71 -5.09 -5.31
C ALA A 76 1.75 -6.17 -6.40
N THR A 77 1.77 -5.74 -7.66
CA THR A 77 1.79 -6.62 -8.82
C THR A 77 3.20 -6.81 -9.34
N LEU A 78 3.50 -8.02 -9.84
CA LEU A 78 4.79 -8.28 -10.45
C LEU A 78 4.93 -7.46 -11.74
N ASP A 79 6.09 -6.83 -11.91
CA ASP A 79 6.40 -5.96 -13.03
C ASP A 79 7.66 -6.50 -13.73
N LEU A 80 7.48 -7.00 -14.95
CA LEU A 80 8.50 -7.69 -15.76
C LEU A 80 8.75 -6.89 -17.06
N PRO A 81 9.44 -5.74 -16.98
CA PRO A 81 9.75 -4.96 -18.17
C PRO A 81 10.77 -5.70 -19.05
N ALA A 82 10.60 -5.61 -20.39
CA ALA A 82 11.46 -6.32 -21.35
C ALA A 82 12.96 -5.95 -21.25
N ASN A 83 13.26 -4.68 -20.93
CA ASN A 83 14.63 -4.13 -20.93
C ASN A 83 15.05 -3.59 -19.56
N ALA A 84 14.45 -4.06 -18.46
CA ALA A 84 14.82 -3.61 -17.12
C ALA A 84 14.73 -4.74 -16.10
N THR A 85 15.29 -4.51 -14.91
CA THR A 85 15.25 -5.50 -13.84
C THR A 85 13.80 -5.76 -13.42
N PRO A 86 13.39 -7.03 -13.24
CA PRO A 86 12.12 -7.38 -12.64
C PRO A 86 11.88 -6.70 -11.28
N GLY A 87 10.62 -6.49 -10.94
CA GLY A 87 10.27 -6.05 -9.60
C GLY A 87 8.78 -5.97 -9.40
N PHE A 88 8.32 -4.94 -8.68
CA PHE A 88 6.92 -4.76 -8.36
C PHE A 88 6.44 -3.36 -8.72
N SER A 89 5.24 -3.27 -9.28
CA SER A 89 4.45 -2.05 -9.29
C SER A 89 3.50 -2.11 -8.09
N ILE A 90 3.55 -1.09 -7.24
CA ILE A 90 2.85 -1.06 -5.96
C ILE A 90 1.91 0.13 -5.94
N GLN A 91 0.65 -0.12 -5.67
CA GLN A 91 -0.36 0.90 -5.46
C GLN A 91 -0.88 0.81 -4.03
N TYR A 92 -0.86 1.93 -3.33
CA TYR A 92 -1.59 2.11 -2.09
C TYR A 92 -2.73 3.09 -2.32
N LEU A 93 -3.91 2.71 -1.87
CA LEU A 93 -5.07 3.59 -1.87
C LEU A 93 -5.49 3.79 -0.41
N ILE A 94 -5.17 4.97 0.11
CA ILE A 94 -5.21 5.26 1.54
C ILE A 94 -6.31 6.28 1.79
N SER A 95 -7.29 5.89 2.60
CA SER A 95 -8.35 6.80 3.03
C SER A 95 -7.87 7.63 4.23
N PHE A 96 -8.01 8.95 4.15
CA PHE A 96 -7.78 9.94 5.22
C PHE A 96 -9.04 10.78 5.46
N LYS A 97 -9.10 11.55 6.55
CA LYS A 97 -10.06 12.67 6.66
C LYS A 97 -9.47 13.89 5.95
N LYS A 98 -10.32 14.71 5.32
CA LYS A 98 -9.88 16.01 4.80
C LYS A 98 -9.84 17.05 5.93
N TYR A 99 -8.79 17.85 5.96
CA TYR A 99 -8.63 18.91 6.96
C TYR A 99 -9.79 19.90 6.89
N GLY A 100 -10.41 20.17 8.04
CA GLY A 100 -11.55 21.10 8.16
C GLY A 100 -12.86 20.60 7.56
N GLN A 101 -12.95 19.35 7.11
CA GLN A 101 -14.18 18.79 6.54
C GLN A 101 -14.47 17.39 7.12
N PRO A 102 -15.73 17.02 7.35
CA PRO A 102 -16.09 15.69 7.84
C PRO A 102 -15.99 14.60 6.76
N ILE A 103 -15.44 14.92 5.59
CA ILE A 103 -15.39 14.00 4.44
C ILE A 103 -14.11 13.18 4.42
N GLY A 104 -14.24 11.93 3.97
CA GLY A 104 -13.09 11.09 3.64
C GLY A 104 -12.48 11.51 2.31
N LEU A 105 -11.15 11.57 2.27
CA LEU A 105 -10.37 11.77 1.05
C LEU A 105 -9.48 10.56 0.82
N GLN A 106 -9.57 9.99 -0.37
CA GLN A 106 -8.78 8.83 -0.75
C GLN A 106 -7.57 9.28 -1.56
N MET A 107 -6.37 8.97 -1.05
CA MET A 107 -5.11 9.33 -1.67
C MET A 107 -4.46 8.09 -2.27
N ARG A 108 -4.01 8.22 -3.52
CA ARG A 108 -3.29 7.15 -4.22
C ARG A 108 -1.80 7.42 -4.14
N ALA A 109 -1.01 6.47 -3.65
CA ALA A 109 0.44 6.49 -3.71
C ALA A 109 0.93 5.35 -4.61
N LEU A 110 1.70 5.69 -5.65
CA LEU A 110 2.25 4.73 -6.60
C LEU A 110 3.75 4.60 -6.42
N PHE A 111 4.25 3.37 -6.32
CA PHE A 111 5.67 3.08 -6.25
C PHE A 111 6.06 2.00 -7.26
N LYS A 112 7.31 2.04 -7.71
CA LYS A 112 7.97 0.91 -8.35
C LYS A 112 9.10 0.45 -7.44
N ARG A 113 9.16 -0.85 -7.17
CA ARG A 113 10.27 -1.48 -6.45
C ARG A 113 11.09 -2.31 -7.42
N ARG A 114 12.41 -2.14 -7.40
CA ARG A 114 13.41 -2.88 -8.20
C ARG A 114 14.56 -3.29 -7.28
N GLY A 115 14.52 -4.53 -6.79
CA GLY A 115 15.44 -4.96 -5.72
C GLY A 115 15.28 -4.10 -4.47
N GLU A 116 16.32 -3.36 -4.11
CA GLU A 116 16.34 -2.43 -2.99
C GLU A 116 15.86 -1.02 -3.37
N GLN A 117 15.88 -0.68 -4.65
CA GLN A 117 15.45 0.63 -5.12
C GLN A 117 13.93 0.77 -5.03
N LEU A 118 13.48 1.86 -4.42
CA LEU A 118 12.09 2.30 -4.38
C LEU A 118 11.97 3.61 -5.15
N ILE A 119 11.07 3.66 -6.13
CA ILE A 119 10.84 4.82 -6.99
C ILE A 119 9.40 5.26 -6.75
N ALA A 120 9.18 6.52 -6.36
CA ALA A 120 7.85 7.10 -6.33
C ALA A 120 7.40 7.43 -7.77
N ASN A 121 6.16 7.08 -8.09
CA ASN A 121 5.63 7.13 -9.45
C ASN A 121 4.40 8.07 -9.55
N ASN A 122 4.14 8.87 -8.51
CA ASN A 122 3.22 9.99 -8.55
C ASN A 122 3.54 11.04 -7.47
N ALA A 123 2.93 12.22 -7.56
CA ALA A 123 3.21 13.35 -6.67
C ALA A 123 2.98 13.05 -5.19
N PHE A 124 1.93 12.29 -4.85
CA PHE A 124 1.67 11.95 -3.45
C PHE A 124 2.70 10.97 -2.89
N ALA A 125 3.13 9.96 -3.67
CA ALA A 125 4.23 9.08 -3.29
C ALA A 125 5.55 9.84 -3.09
N GLU A 126 5.87 10.80 -3.97
CA GLU A 126 7.03 11.68 -3.80
C GLU A 126 6.92 12.52 -2.52
N SER A 127 5.73 13.08 -2.25
CA SER A 127 5.46 13.85 -1.03
C SER A 127 5.67 13.01 0.23
N LEU A 128 5.18 11.77 0.25
CA LEU A 128 5.39 10.81 1.35
C LEU A 128 6.88 10.54 1.65
N LEU A 129 7.72 10.45 0.61
CA LEU A 129 9.15 10.14 0.76
C LEU A 129 10.01 11.37 1.08
N ARG A 130 9.59 12.58 0.69
CA ARG A 130 10.46 13.77 0.75
C ARG A 130 9.99 14.87 1.70
N ASN A 131 8.70 14.93 2.02
CA ASN A 131 8.14 16.04 2.80
C ASN A 131 7.62 15.55 4.17
N PRO A 132 8.25 15.89 5.30
CA PRO A 132 7.77 15.46 6.62
C PRO A 132 6.36 16.00 6.96
N ASP A 133 5.93 17.09 6.32
CA ASP A 133 4.62 17.72 6.47
C ASP A 133 3.60 17.27 5.41
N PHE A 134 3.80 16.11 4.75
CA PHE A 134 2.94 15.65 3.65
C PHE A 134 1.44 15.65 4.00
N MET A 135 1.07 15.37 5.24
CA MET A 135 -0.33 15.42 5.68
C MET A 135 -0.90 16.84 5.56
N ARG A 136 -0.21 17.82 6.13
CA ARG A 136 -0.63 19.23 6.14
C ARG A 136 -0.68 19.81 4.73
N VAL A 137 0.36 19.56 3.92
CA VAL A 137 0.45 20.07 2.54
C VAL A 137 -0.65 19.52 1.63
N ASN A 138 -1.08 18.28 1.87
CA ASN A 138 -2.19 17.67 1.13
C ASN A 138 -3.56 17.88 1.80
N GLY A 139 -3.65 18.68 2.87
CA GLY A 139 -4.90 18.94 3.59
C GLY A 139 -5.52 17.68 4.19
N LEU A 140 -4.71 16.79 4.75
CA LEU A 140 -5.11 15.49 5.31
C LEU A 140 -5.06 15.50 6.83
N ARG A 141 -5.92 14.68 7.45
CA ARG A 141 -5.92 14.35 8.87
C ARG A 141 -6.14 12.86 9.10
N CYS A 142 -5.72 12.38 10.26
CA CYS A 142 -5.96 10.99 10.63
C CYS A 142 -7.45 10.73 10.88
N TRP A 143 -7.89 9.50 10.65
CA TRP A 143 -9.26 9.10 10.96
C TRP A 143 -9.55 9.06 12.45
N ASN A 144 -8.54 8.71 13.25
CA ASN A 144 -8.63 8.54 14.69
C ASN A 144 -8.21 9.80 15.48
N ASP A 145 -8.07 10.95 14.80
CA ASP A 145 -7.95 12.27 15.43
C ASP A 145 -9.22 12.66 16.21
#